data_AF-A0A3P7QQ53-F1
#
_entry.id   AF-A0A3P7QQ53-F1
#
_cell.length_a   1.000
_cell.length_b   1.000
_cell.length_c   1.000
_cell.angle_alpha   90.00
_cell.angle_beta   90.00
_cell.angle_gamma   90.00
#
_symmetry.space_group_name_H-M   'P 1'
#
loop_
_entity.id
_entity.type
_entity.pdbx_description
1 polymer ?
#
loop_
_entity_poly.entity_id
_entity_poly.type
_entity_poly.pdbx_seq_one_letter_code
_entity_poly.pdbx_strand_id
1 'polypeptide(L)'
;MHTSSNPLEAETQEKLNQLIKCWWVGDRTYMALQAACQGDNAMPGFADYFHLLGIRCRVQAELTTKYVTLRGGKLKMDTYGPITDVDLMYYIGKKMMRHQTRSIYWAARHITGLENSNSAYLYDRLTMRPLVARMTRDIYAHRSSKWAAMTMQMMSPAERAFMENDETTERQCQ
;
A
#
# COMPACT_ATOMS: atom_id res chain seq x y z
N MET A 1 -13.33 -16.65 -28.01
CA MET A 1 -13.54 -15.36 -28.70
C MET A 1 -13.29 -14.25 -27.69
N HIS A 2 -12.08 -13.68 -27.67
CA HIS A 2 -11.77 -12.56 -26.77
C HIS A 2 -12.39 -11.30 -27.36
N THR A 3 -13.35 -10.74 -26.63
CA THR A 3 -13.92 -9.43 -26.91
C THR A 3 -12.79 -8.41 -26.98
N SER A 4 -12.64 -7.78 -28.14
CA SER A 4 -11.78 -6.62 -28.36
C SER A 4 -12.16 -5.54 -27.33
N SER A 5 -11.45 -5.48 -26.21
CA SER A 5 -11.54 -4.35 -25.31
C SER A 5 -11.16 -3.11 -26.11
N ASN A 6 -12.03 -2.09 -26.16
CA ASN A 6 -11.75 -0.85 -26.89
C ASN A 6 -10.31 -0.38 -26.62
N PRO A 7 -9.57 0.09 -27.62
CA PRO A 7 -8.22 0.61 -27.40
C PRO A 7 -8.27 1.82 -26.45
N LEU A 8 -7.24 1.96 -25.60
CA LEU A 8 -7.12 3.12 -24.72
C LEU A 8 -6.82 4.37 -25.55
N GLU A 9 -7.53 5.46 -25.29
CA GLU A 9 -7.18 6.78 -25.82
C GLU A 9 -5.80 7.20 -25.32
N ALA A 10 -5.04 7.92 -26.15
CA ALA A 10 -3.66 8.31 -25.84
C ALA A 10 -3.56 9.11 -24.54
N GLU A 11 -4.50 10.05 -24.32
CA GLU A 11 -4.57 10.84 -23.09
C GLU A 11 -4.84 9.96 -21.85
N THR A 12 -5.79 9.03 -21.95
CA THR A 12 -6.10 8.10 -20.86
C THR A 12 -4.91 7.20 -20.54
N GLN A 13 -4.21 6.70 -21.57
CA GLN A 13 -3.02 5.89 -21.40
C GLN A 13 -1.88 6.68 -20.71
N GLU A 14 -1.68 7.94 -21.09
CA GLU A 14 -0.67 8.79 -20.44
C GLU A 14 -0.99 8.99 -18.96
N LYS A 15 -2.25 9.31 -18.64
CA LYS A 15 -2.70 9.47 -17.25
C LYS A 15 -2.52 8.19 -16.43
N LEU A 16 -2.82 7.03 -17.00
CA LEU A 16 -2.60 5.74 -16.35
C LEU A 16 -1.12 5.43 -16.15
N ASN A 17 -0.25 5.76 -17.11
CA ASN A 17 1.19 5.62 -16.94
C ASN A 17 1.71 6.52 -15.80
N GLN A 18 1.27 7.78 -15.75
CA GLN A 18 1.61 8.67 -14.64
C GLN A 18 1.07 8.14 -13.31
N LEU A 19 -0.12 7.56 -13.29
CA LEU A 19 -0.70 6.91 -12.11
C LEU A 19 0.15 5.77 -11.56
N ILE A 20 0.57 4.87 -12.46
CA ILE A 20 1.44 3.74 -12.14
C ILE A 20 2.76 4.27 -11.56
N LYS A 21 3.32 5.34 -12.12
CA LYS A 21 4.53 5.99 -11.58
C LYS A 21 4.32 6.47 -10.14
N CYS A 22 3.22 7.16 -9.84
CA CYS A 22 2.91 7.62 -8.48
C CYS A 22 2.88 6.47 -7.48
N TRP A 23 2.31 5.33 -7.87
CA TRP A 23 2.28 4.15 -7.02
C TRP A 23 3.67 3.58 -6.74
N TRP A 24 4.55 3.51 -7.74
CA TRP A 24 5.92 3.04 -7.52
C TRP A 24 6.74 3.99 -6.65
N VAL A 25 6.54 5.30 -6.79
CA VAL A 25 7.15 6.29 -5.89
C VAL A 25 6.66 6.06 -4.46
N GLY A 26 5.34 5.89 -4.27
CA GLY A 26 4.77 5.59 -2.96
C GLY A 26 5.36 4.32 -2.32
N ASP A 27 5.50 3.23 -3.08
CA ASP A 27 6.15 1.99 -2.60
C ASP A 27 7.58 2.25 -2.11
N ARG A 28 8.40 2.95 -2.91
CA ARG A 28 9.78 3.29 -2.50
C ARG A 28 9.85 4.21 -1.29
N THR A 29 8.95 5.18 -1.19
CA THR A 29 8.87 6.08 -0.02
C THR A 29 8.55 5.28 1.24
N TYR A 30 7.56 4.40 1.19
CA TYR A 30 7.22 3.58 2.35
C TYR A 30 8.31 2.56 2.69
N MET A 31 9.03 2.03 1.71
CA MET A 31 10.20 1.17 1.94
C MET A 31 11.33 1.93 2.65
N ALA A 32 11.59 3.19 2.29
CA ALA A 32 12.57 4.03 2.99
C ALA A 32 12.14 4.33 4.44
N LEU A 33 10.85 4.61 4.66
CA LEU A 33 10.29 4.82 6.00
C LEU A 33 10.36 3.55 6.86
N GLN A 34 10.04 2.39 6.27
CA GLN A 34 10.19 1.10 6.92
C GLN A 34 11.65 0.88 7.38
N ALA A 35 12.62 1.11 6.49
CA ALA A 35 14.04 0.95 6.82
C ALA A 35 14.49 1.90 7.94
N ALA A 36 14.00 3.15 7.94
CA ALA A 36 14.28 4.11 9.00
C ALA A 36 13.76 3.64 10.38
N CYS A 37 12.66 2.87 10.41
CA CYS A 37 12.11 2.30 11.65
C CYS A 37 12.87 1.07 12.17
N GLN A 38 13.83 0.53 11.43
CA GLN A 38 14.60 -0.67 11.79
C GLN A 38 15.99 -0.38 12.39
N GLY A 39 16.34 0.90 12.63
CA GLY A 39 17.62 1.30 13.22
C GLY A 39 17.73 1.02 14.73
N ASP A 40 18.70 1.66 15.39
CA ASP A 40 19.08 1.39 16.80
C ASP A 40 17.92 1.54 17.82
N ASN A 41 16.95 2.41 17.52
CA ASN A 41 15.69 2.54 18.27
C ASN A 41 14.54 1.86 17.51
N ALA A 42 14.70 0.57 17.22
CA ALA A 42 13.78 -0.16 16.36
C ALA A 42 12.32 -0.03 16.80
N MET A 43 11.47 0.42 15.87
CA MET A 43 10.03 0.57 16.01
C MET A 43 9.34 -0.40 15.05
N PRO A 44 9.28 -1.70 15.39
CA PRO A 44 8.79 -2.72 14.48
C PRO A 44 7.31 -2.54 14.10
N GLY A 45 6.46 -2.02 14.99
CA GLY A 45 5.08 -1.70 14.65
C GLY A 45 4.98 -0.60 13.59
N PHE A 46 5.80 0.45 13.68
CA PHE A 46 5.90 1.44 12.59
C PHE A 46 6.51 0.86 11.32
N ALA A 47 7.53 0.01 11.43
CA ALA A 47 8.15 -0.64 10.27
C ALA A 47 7.12 -1.49 9.50
N ASP A 48 6.36 -2.33 10.20
CA ASP A 48 5.31 -3.17 9.61
C ASP A 48 4.17 -2.31 9.05
N TYR A 49 3.81 -1.21 9.71
CA TYR A 49 2.81 -0.28 9.21
C TYR A 49 3.22 0.30 7.85
N PHE A 50 4.44 0.81 7.72
CA PHE A 50 4.95 1.31 6.44
C PHE A 50 5.12 0.19 5.41
N HIS A 51 5.50 -1.02 5.83
CA HIS A 51 5.56 -2.18 4.95
C HIS A 51 4.19 -2.46 4.28
N LEU A 52 3.11 -2.49 5.06
CA LEU A 52 1.76 -2.69 4.55
C LEU A 52 1.32 -1.58 3.58
N LEU A 53 1.70 -0.32 3.85
CA LEU A 53 1.43 0.79 2.93
C LEU A 53 2.23 0.66 1.62
N GLY A 54 3.48 0.18 1.68
CA GLY A 54 4.31 -0.12 0.53
C GLY A 54 3.69 -1.21 -0.36
N ILE A 55 3.33 -2.37 0.23
CA ILE A 55 2.65 -3.45 -0.49
C ILE A 55 1.38 -2.93 -1.17
N ARG A 56 0.58 -2.12 -0.46
CA ARG A 56 -0.63 -1.55 -1.02
C ARG A 56 -0.35 -0.73 -2.28
N CYS A 57 0.67 0.12 -2.27
CA CYS A 57 1.08 0.89 -3.44
C CYS A 57 1.50 -0.03 -4.60
N ARG A 58 2.30 -1.06 -4.31
CA ARG A 58 2.76 -2.03 -5.31
C ARG A 58 1.61 -2.80 -5.96
N VAL A 59 0.65 -3.28 -5.18
CA VAL A 59 -0.55 -3.96 -5.70
C VAL A 59 -1.33 -3.05 -6.64
N GLN A 60 -1.49 -1.77 -6.29
CA GLN A 60 -2.20 -0.81 -7.15
C GLN A 60 -1.44 -0.49 -8.44
N ALA A 61 -0.11 -0.38 -8.37
CA ALA A 61 0.74 -0.24 -9.56
C ALA A 61 0.56 -1.43 -10.52
N GLU A 62 0.56 -2.65 -9.98
CA GLU A 62 0.38 -3.87 -10.77
C GLU A 62 -1.02 -4.00 -11.37
N LEU A 63 -2.07 -3.72 -10.59
CA LEU A 63 -3.44 -3.78 -11.08
C LEU A 63 -3.66 -2.78 -12.22
N THR A 64 -3.12 -1.57 -12.07
CA THR A 64 -3.21 -0.52 -13.09
C THR A 64 -2.40 -0.89 -14.33
N THR A 65 -1.19 -1.46 -14.14
CA THR A 65 -0.36 -1.99 -15.24
C THR A 65 -1.10 -3.07 -16.02
N LYS A 66 -1.67 -4.07 -15.34
CA LYS A 66 -2.45 -5.15 -15.96
C LYS A 66 -3.63 -4.59 -16.76
N TYR A 67 -4.33 -3.59 -16.22
CA TYR A 67 -5.43 -2.93 -16.93
C TYR A 67 -4.96 -2.24 -18.22
N VAL A 68 -3.84 -1.51 -18.18
CA VAL A 68 -3.25 -0.87 -19.37
C VAL A 68 -2.87 -1.91 -20.43
N THR A 69 -2.15 -2.97 -20.02
CA THR A 69 -1.68 -4.02 -20.94
C THR A 69 -2.83 -4.80 -21.57
N LEU A 70 -3.88 -5.13 -20.80
CA LEU A 70 -5.06 -5.87 -21.31
C LEU A 70 -5.80 -5.09 -22.40
N ARG A 71 -5.72 -3.76 -22.40
CA ARG A 71 -6.33 -2.89 -23.43
C ARG A 71 -5.39 -2.52 -24.57
N GLY A 72 -4.25 -3.20 -24.69
CA GLY A 72 -3.24 -2.95 -25.72
C GLY A 72 -2.45 -1.66 -25.52
N GLY A 73 -2.53 -1.04 -24.33
CA GLY A 73 -1.78 0.16 -24.00
C GLY A 73 -0.29 -0.13 -23.79
N LYS A 74 0.56 0.87 -24.07
CA LYS A 74 2.01 0.78 -23.87
C LYS A 74 2.42 1.43 -22.55
N LEU A 75 3.16 0.67 -21.75
CA LEU A 75 3.77 1.18 -20.53
C LEU A 75 4.88 2.17 -20.89
N LYS A 76 4.84 3.39 -20.36
CA LYS A 76 5.90 4.38 -20.50
C LYS A 76 6.47 4.71 -19.13
N MET A 77 7.66 4.21 -18.86
CA MET A 77 8.38 4.38 -17.59
C MET A 77 9.66 5.18 -17.80
N ASP A 78 9.55 6.35 -18.41
CA ASP A 78 10.71 7.21 -18.65
C ASP A 78 11.22 7.84 -17.34
N THR A 79 12.51 8.22 -17.32
CA THR A 79 13.23 8.76 -16.16
C THR A 79 12.69 10.10 -15.67
N TYR A 80 12.22 10.06 -14.42
CA TYR A 80 12.05 11.07 -13.37
C TYR A 80 11.94 12.57 -13.73
N GLY A 81 10.76 13.12 -13.46
CA GLY A 81 10.51 14.53 -13.16
C GLY A 81 9.33 14.64 -12.19
N PRO A 82 9.18 15.76 -11.45
CA PRO A 82 7.98 16.00 -10.64
C PRO A 82 6.73 15.95 -11.53
N ILE A 83 5.61 15.46 -10.98
CA ILE A 83 4.33 15.41 -11.69
C ILE A 83 3.86 16.85 -11.88
N THR A 84 3.83 17.33 -13.12
CA THR A 84 3.44 18.70 -13.47
C THR A 84 2.01 18.83 -14.02
N ASP A 85 1.32 17.71 -14.25
CA ASP A 85 -0.02 17.69 -14.83
C ASP A 85 -1.11 17.93 -13.77
N VAL A 86 -1.69 19.13 -13.78
CA VAL A 86 -2.70 19.59 -12.81
C VAL A 86 -4.00 18.77 -12.87
N ASP A 87 -4.42 18.33 -14.05
CA ASP A 87 -5.65 17.54 -14.24
C ASP A 87 -5.46 16.11 -13.77
N LEU A 88 -4.26 15.55 -14.01
CA LEU A 88 -3.85 14.30 -13.38
C LEU A 88 -3.80 14.45 -11.86
N MET A 89 -3.18 15.50 -11.33
CA MET A 89 -3.13 15.74 -9.88
C MET A 89 -4.54 15.82 -9.27
N TYR A 90 -5.49 16.44 -9.98
CA TYR A 90 -6.89 16.48 -9.58
C TYR A 90 -7.56 15.09 -9.64
N TYR A 91 -7.35 14.32 -10.71
CA TYR A 91 -7.91 12.97 -10.87
C TYR A 91 -7.35 11.97 -9.84
N ILE A 92 -6.02 12.00 -9.63
CA ILE A 92 -5.31 11.31 -8.55
C ILE A 92 -5.87 11.76 -7.20
N GLY A 93 -6.02 13.06 -7.00
CA GLY A 93 -6.69 13.69 -5.85
C GLY A 93 -8.06 13.09 -5.53
N LYS A 94 -8.90 12.93 -6.54
CA LYS A 94 -10.29 12.52 -6.37
C LYS A 94 -10.45 11.03 -6.12
N LYS A 95 -9.65 10.18 -6.78
CA LYS A 95 -9.84 8.70 -6.79
C LYS A 95 -8.80 7.94 -5.98
N MET A 96 -7.54 8.38 -5.97
CA MET A 96 -6.45 7.72 -5.26
C MET A 96 -6.10 8.36 -3.92
N MET A 97 -6.10 9.70 -3.87
CA MET A 97 -5.72 10.41 -2.67
C MET A 97 -6.71 10.16 -1.53
N ARG A 98 -8.01 9.90 -1.75
CA ARG A 98 -8.88 9.55 -0.59
C ARG A 98 -8.33 8.41 0.27
N HIS A 99 -7.73 7.41 -0.34
CA HIS A 99 -7.11 6.31 0.37
C HIS A 99 -5.68 6.61 0.83
N GLN A 100 -4.89 7.32 0.01
CA GLN A 100 -3.53 7.73 0.36
C GLN A 100 -3.51 8.86 1.39
N THR A 101 -4.26 9.95 1.22
CA THR A 101 -4.59 10.97 2.22
C THR A 101 -5.10 10.37 3.52
N ARG A 102 -5.93 9.32 3.50
CA ARG A 102 -6.35 8.67 4.75
C ARG A 102 -5.17 7.94 5.41
N SER A 103 -4.31 7.29 4.63
CA SER A 103 -3.10 6.64 5.15
C SER A 103 -2.10 7.68 5.71
N ILE A 104 -1.89 8.78 5.00
CA ILE A 104 -1.06 9.93 5.41
C ILE A 104 -1.65 10.61 6.65
N TYR A 105 -2.97 10.80 6.69
CA TYR A 105 -3.67 11.37 7.85
C TYR A 105 -3.45 10.53 9.10
N TRP A 106 -3.60 9.20 8.98
CA TRP A 106 -3.34 8.30 10.09
C TRP A 106 -1.87 8.28 10.46
N ALA A 107 -0.95 8.27 9.49
CA ALA A 107 0.49 8.37 9.75
C ALA A 107 0.83 9.66 10.52
N ALA A 108 0.31 10.82 10.08
CA ALA A 108 0.48 12.10 10.78
C ALA A 108 -0.09 12.05 12.20
N ARG A 109 -1.28 11.46 12.38
CA ARG A 109 -1.88 11.28 13.69
C ARG A 109 -1.05 10.37 14.61
N HIS A 110 -0.41 9.34 14.06
CA HIS A 110 0.50 8.47 14.82
C HIS A 110 1.83 9.16 15.13
N ILE A 111 2.34 10.03 14.26
CA ILE A 111 3.48 10.88 14.56
C ILE A 111 3.14 11.83 15.72
N THR A 112 2.02 12.55 15.65
CA THR A 112 1.57 13.41 16.76
C THR A 112 1.33 12.60 18.03
N GLY A 113 0.75 11.41 17.93
CA GLY A 113 0.57 10.52 19.08
C GLY A 113 1.89 10.06 19.69
N LEU A 114 2.89 9.79 18.85
CA LEU A 114 4.24 9.43 19.25
C LEU A 114 4.97 10.60 19.93
N GLU A 115 4.87 11.81 19.37
CA GLU A 115 5.45 13.04 19.95
C GLU A 115 4.88 13.37 21.34
N ASN A 116 3.60 13.05 21.56
CA ASN A 116 2.94 13.24 22.85
C ASN A 116 3.09 12.02 23.80
N SER A 117 3.77 10.97 23.35
CA SER A 117 4.06 9.79 24.18
C SER A 117 5.32 10.02 25.00
N ASN A 118 5.30 9.63 26.27
CA ASN A 118 6.49 9.61 27.12
C ASN A 118 7.53 8.56 26.67
N SER A 119 7.15 7.63 25.79
CA SER A 119 8.04 6.58 25.30
C SER A 119 7.64 6.12 23.90
N ALA A 120 8.57 6.26 22.95
CA ALA A 120 8.39 5.75 21.59
C ALA A 120 8.27 4.22 21.56
N TYR A 121 9.03 3.55 22.41
CA TYR A 121 8.98 2.09 22.56
C TYR A 121 7.59 1.62 23.01
N LEU A 122 7.02 2.23 24.06
CA LEU A 122 5.69 1.84 24.55
C LEU A 122 4.59 2.17 23.53
N TYR A 123 4.70 3.30 22.82
CA TYR A 123 3.74 3.66 21.78
C TYR A 123 3.74 2.65 20.63
N ASP A 124 4.92 2.23 20.17
CA ASP A 124 5.05 1.19 19.14
C ASP A 124 4.37 -0.11 19.57
N ARG A 125 4.69 -0.59 20.78
CA ARG A 125 4.18 -1.86 21.30
C ARG A 125 2.68 -1.86 21.58
N LEU A 126 2.15 -0.79 22.15
CA LEU A 126 0.77 -0.74 22.65
C LEU A 126 -0.20 -0.13 21.64
N THR A 127 0.27 0.65 20.67
CA THR A 127 -0.58 1.32 19.68
C THR A 127 -0.32 0.82 18.27
N MET A 128 0.93 0.84 17.81
CA MET A 128 1.23 0.49 16.42
C MET A 128 1.10 -1.00 16.14
N ARG A 129 1.62 -1.87 17.01
CA ARG A 129 1.51 -3.33 16.79
C ARG A 129 0.06 -3.82 16.76
N PRO A 130 -0.84 -3.43 17.69
CA PRO A 130 -2.25 -3.83 17.59
C PRO A 130 -2.95 -3.29 16.35
N LEU A 131 -2.60 -2.07 15.90
CA LEU A 131 -3.12 -1.51 14.65
C LEU A 131 -2.69 -2.36 13.46
N VAL A 132 -1.40 -2.67 13.33
CA VAL A 132 -0.86 -3.50 12.26
C VAL A 132 -1.53 -4.88 12.27
N ALA A 133 -1.64 -5.52 13.43
CA ALA A 133 -2.31 -6.82 13.54
C ALA A 133 -3.76 -6.74 13.05
N ARG A 134 -4.49 -5.66 13.36
CA ARG A 134 -5.85 -5.43 12.83
C ARG A 134 -5.86 -5.27 11.31
N MET A 135 -4.98 -4.42 10.77
CA MET A 135 -4.88 -4.21 9.32
C MET A 135 -4.57 -5.50 8.56
N THR A 136 -3.67 -6.30 9.12
CA THR A 136 -3.28 -7.61 8.60
C THR A 136 -4.44 -8.60 8.63
N ARG A 137 -5.21 -8.66 9.73
CA ARG A 137 -6.44 -9.46 9.80
C ARG A 137 -7.50 -9.00 8.80
N ASP A 138 -7.68 -7.69 8.62
CA ASP A 138 -8.62 -7.14 7.65
C ASP A 138 -8.24 -7.54 6.22
N ILE A 139 -6.94 -7.51 5.87
CA ILE A 139 -6.44 -8.02 4.58
C ILE A 139 -6.85 -9.47 4.40
N TYR A 140 -6.60 -10.30 5.41
CA TYR A 140 -6.89 -11.73 5.35
C TYR A 140 -8.39 -12.05 5.26
N ALA A 141 -9.22 -11.36 6.03
CA ALA A 141 -10.68 -11.51 6.00
C ALA A 141 -11.24 -11.25 4.60
N HIS A 142 -10.57 -10.38 3.83
CA HIS A 142 -10.92 -10.07 2.46
C HIS A 142 -10.11 -10.84 1.42
N ARG A 143 -9.48 -11.99 1.76
CA ARG A 143 -8.62 -12.81 0.87
C ARG A 143 -9.25 -13.20 -0.48
N SER A 144 -10.58 -13.26 -0.54
CA SER A 144 -11.34 -13.50 -1.78
C SER A 144 -11.31 -12.30 -2.74
N SER A 145 -10.98 -11.10 -2.25
CA SER A 145 -10.80 -9.92 -3.07
C SER A 145 -9.47 -9.98 -3.83
N LYS A 146 -9.48 -9.48 -5.07
CA LYS A 146 -8.28 -9.42 -5.92
C LYS A 146 -7.14 -8.62 -5.26
N TRP A 147 -7.48 -7.59 -4.50
CA TRP A 147 -6.50 -6.78 -3.78
C TRP A 147 -5.83 -7.59 -2.66
N ALA A 148 -6.61 -8.22 -1.78
CA ALA A 148 -6.05 -8.99 -0.68
C ALA A 148 -5.25 -10.21 -1.15
N ALA A 149 -5.73 -10.93 -2.17
CA ALA A 149 -5.01 -12.05 -2.74
C ALA A 149 -3.63 -11.63 -3.27
N MET A 150 -3.55 -10.50 -3.97
CA MET A 150 -2.26 -9.95 -4.44
C MET A 150 -1.38 -9.46 -3.29
N THR A 151 -1.97 -8.80 -2.28
CA THR A 151 -1.25 -8.38 -1.07
C THR A 151 -0.61 -9.59 -0.38
N MET A 152 -1.35 -10.69 -0.19
CA MET A 152 -0.83 -11.92 0.41
C MET A 152 0.29 -12.57 -0.40
N GLN A 153 0.23 -12.51 -1.75
CA GLN A 153 1.31 -13.00 -2.61
C GLN A 153 2.60 -12.18 -2.47
N MET A 154 2.48 -10.88 -2.15
CA MET A 154 3.61 -9.96 -2.00
C MET A 154 4.19 -9.96 -0.58
N MET A 155 3.51 -10.57 0.39
CA MET A 155 4.01 -10.78 1.76
C MET A 155 4.99 -11.96 1.81
N SER A 156 5.95 -11.87 2.73
CA SER A 156 6.89 -12.94 3.00
C SER A 156 6.18 -14.21 3.52
N PRO A 157 6.79 -15.39 3.36
CA PRO A 157 6.24 -16.63 3.92
C PRO A 157 6.04 -16.57 5.43
N ALA A 158 6.91 -15.86 6.17
CA ALA A 158 6.81 -15.70 7.61
C ALA A 158 5.59 -14.87 8.02
N GLU A 159 5.30 -13.79 7.30
CA GLU A 159 4.10 -12.96 7.52
C GLU A 159 2.83 -13.75 7.24
N ARG A 160 2.81 -14.58 6.18
CA ARG A 160 1.68 -15.46 5.89
C ARG A 160 1.46 -16.53 6.96
N ALA A 161 2.53 -17.18 7.42
CA ALA A 161 2.45 -18.20 8.45
C ALA A 161 1.99 -17.65 9.82
N PHE A 162 2.41 -16.43 10.17
CA PHE A 162 1.92 -15.74 11.36
C PHE A 162 0.39 -15.55 11.30
N MET A 163 -0.15 -15.23 10.12
CA MET A 163 -1.58 -14.99 9.91
C MET A 163 -2.41 -16.28 9.92
N GLU A 164 -1.89 -17.37 9.37
CA GLU A 164 -2.57 -18.67 9.38
C GLU A 164 -2.70 -19.24 10.81
N ASN A 165 -1.68 -19.04 11.65
CA ASN A 165 -1.68 -19.50 13.04
C ASN A 165 -2.66 -18.72 13.95
N ASP A 166 -2.86 -17.43 13.70
CA ASP A 166 -3.80 -16.58 14.46
C ASP A 166 -5.26 -16.99 14.19
N GLU A 167 -5.60 -17.35 12.94
CA GLU A 167 -6.92 -17.88 12.57
C GLU A 167 -7.24 -19.23 13.24
N THR A 168 -6.25 -20.12 13.35
CA THR A 168 -6.43 -21.40 14.06
C THR A 168 -6.63 -21.21 15.55
N THR A 169 -6.03 -20.16 16.13
CA THR A 169 -6.16 -19.87 17.56
C THR A 169 -7.52 -19.21 17.87
N GLU A 170 -8.00 -18.30 17.02
CA GLU A 170 -9.34 -17.70 17.17
C GLU A 170 -10.47 -18.72 16.95
N ARG A 171 -10.33 -19.69 16.03
CA ARG A 171 -11.32 -20.76 15.83
C ARG A 171 -11.33 -21.83 16.93
N GLN A 172 -10.26 -21.95 17.71
CA GLN A 172 -10.21 -22.86 18.86
C GLN A 172 -10.80 -22.23 20.13
N CYS A 173 -10.99 -20.91 20.15
CA CYS A 173 -11.54 -20.15 21.28
C CYS A 173 -13.03 -19.75 21.07
N GLN A 174 -13.66 -20.21 19.99
CA GLN A 174 -15.11 -20.09 19.72
C GLN A 174 -15.77 -21.46 19.82
#